data_AF-A0A382M3I1-F1
#
_entry.id   AF-A0A382M3I1-F1
#
_cell.length_a   1.000
_cell.length_b   1.000
_cell.length_c   1.000
_cell.angle_alpha   90.00
_cell.angle_beta   90.00
_cell.angle_gamma   90.00
#
_symmetry.space_group_name_H-M   'P 1'
#
loop_
_entity.id
_entity.type
_entity.pdbx_description
1 polymer ?
#
loop_
_entity_poly.entity_id
_entity_poly.type
_entity_poly.pdbx_seq_one_letter_code
_entity_poly.pdbx_strand_id
1 'polypeptide(L)'
;IFGGEARHNEFEVDGYKLWGPQGSTGAVWPLDNAKKIGMYSHIWEELGLPTKLEWQAPENTKLKIPFDNYSPMHLSWESVDLGWFHDSTGMAINPWKNRFRDVPIDDQTKQDLIWMELYRQPPERQDWAEWLDSMTYKEFLVNEMGIDNPAIDEYLNPFAAAMGTGLGTDAISAFQAFNFVQPGVNQYGRTFGRLLGEGDPLLGIGDATDYVYLASFPGGNTGILRHIVHRLIPGIFGKATTINEIISNPVDWNVIDRPGQSARMRLSSLVVNVKHEGPPESSEGVLVTYLKGGEMYRVTARNVIMAGQQHLNKRVVSDLPARYKEAMDSFHHSPMMVINVALRNWKFMEKLGVASVRWFEDDFGWFTTLRRQMILDGQEPMPLDPNKPT
;
A
#
# COMPACT_ATOMS: atom_id res chain seq x y z
N ILE A 1 17.92 -6.63 8.13
CA ILE A 1 16.54 -6.30 7.71
C ILE A 1 15.79 -5.80 8.93
N PHE A 2 15.17 -4.61 8.85
CA PHE A 2 14.15 -4.20 9.82
C PHE A 2 12.87 -4.96 9.45
N GLY A 3 12.24 -5.64 10.41
CA GLY A 3 11.00 -6.37 10.16
C GLY A 3 9.80 -5.42 9.94
N GLY A 4 8.60 -6.00 9.87
CA GLY A 4 7.35 -5.24 9.78
C GLY A 4 6.85 -5.06 8.34
N GLU A 5 5.90 -4.14 8.17
CA GLU A 5 5.17 -3.93 6.91
C GLU A 5 6.04 -3.35 5.79
N ALA A 6 7.02 -2.52 6.12
CA ALA A 6 8.05 -1.99 5.21
C ALA A 6 9.31 -2.85 5.20
N ARG A 7 9.14 -4.18 5.23
CA ARG A 7 10.24 -5.14 5.14
C ARG A 7 10.76 -5.23 3.71
N HIS A 8 12.08 -5.31 3.60
CA HIS A 8 12.79 -5.61 2.37
C HIS A 8 12.96 -7.12 2.21
N ASN A 9 12.54 -7.69 1.07
CA ASN A 9 12.79 -9.09 0.72
C ASN A 9 13.89 -9.17 -0.34
N GLU A 10 14.99 -9.87 -0.06
CA GLU A 10 16.15 -9.99 -0.96
C GLU A 10 16.25 -11.42 -1.50
N PHE A 11 16.57 -11.55 -2.79
CA PHE A 11 16.83 -12.82 -3.45
C PHE A 11 18.14 -12.75 -4.24
N GLU A 12 18.78 -13.89 -4.42
CA GLU A 12 19.86 -14.06 -5.37
C GLU A 12 19.47 -15.19 -6.34
N VAL A 13 19.40 -14.89 -7.63
CA VAL A 13 18.98 -15.83 -8.67
C VAL A 13 19.96 -15.72 -9.83
N ASP A 14 20.67 -16.81 -10.11
CA ASP A 14 21.63 -16.91 -11.22
C ASP A 14 22.64 -15.74 -11.28
N GLY A 15 23.08 -15.26 -10.10
CA GLY A 15 24.02 -14.14 -9.94
C GLY A 15 23.38 -12.74 -9.97
N TYR A 16 22.06 -12.64 -10.12
CA TYR A 16 21.31 -11.38 -10.02
C TYR A 16 20.77 -11.19 -8.61
N LYS A 17 20.98 -10.00 -8.07
CA LYS A 17 20.36 -9.58 -6.81
C LYS A 17 18.99 -8.98 -7.11
N LEU A 18 17.95 -9.51 -6.47
CA LEU A 18 16.56 -9.10 -6.65
C LEU A 18 15.95 -8.67 -5.31
N TRP A 19 14.92 -7.84 -5.41
CA TRP A 19 14.28 -7.13 -4.32
C TRP A 19 12.78 -7.08 -4.49
N GLY A 20 12.07 -7.51 -3.46
CA GLY A 20 10.61 -7.48 -3.40
C GLY A 20 10.11 -6.64 -2.23
N PRO A 21 9.00 -5.88 -2.40
CA PRO A 21 8.35 -5.21 -1.30
C PRO A 21 7.64 -6.20 -0.36
N GLN A 22 7.23 -5.71 0.81
CA GLN A 22 6.22 -6.37 1.65
C GLN A 22 4.87 -5.63 1.46
N GLY A 23 4.16 -5.26 2.53
CA GLY A 23 2.85 -4.60 2.44
C GLY A 23 2.95 -3.09 2.21
N SER A 24 4.02 -2.45 2.70
CA SER A 24 4.20 -1.00 2.55
C SER A 24 4.95 -0.70 1.27
N THR A 25 4.22 -0.21 0.28
CA THR A 25 4.72 0.08 -1.06
C THR A 25 3.85 1.15 -1.70
N GLY A 26 4.44 1.91 -2.62
CA GLY A 26 3.82 3.09 -3.18
C GLY A 26 3.97 4.33 -2.28
N ALA A 27 4.27 5.44 -2.93
CA ALA A 27 4.08 6.80 -2.48
C ALA A 27 3.42 7.54 -3.65
N VAL A 28 2.42 8.37 -3.37
CA VAL A 28 1.69 9.07 -4.42
C VAL A 28 2.57 10.14 -5.06
N TRP A 29 2.58 10.18 -6.38
CA TRP A 29 3.48 11.00 -7.19
C TRP A 29 2.73 11.60 -8.39
N PRO A 30 3.14 12.76 -8.96
CA PRO A 30 4.15 13.72 -8.49
C PRO A 30 3.81 14.40 -7.16
N LEU A 31 4.82 14.79 -6.38
CA LEU A 31 4.62 15.40 -5.06
C LEU A 31 3.68 16.62 -5.10
N ASP A 32 3.80 17.47 -6.11
CA ASP A 32 2.96 18.66 -6.24
C ASP A 32 1.48 18.30 -6.44
N ASN A 33 1.19 17.18 -7.09
CA ASN A 33 -0.18 16.68 -7.25
C ASN A 33 -0.63 15.90 -6.02
N ALA A 34 0.25 15.09 -5.42
CA ALA A 34 -0.01 14.40 -4.16
C ALA A 34 -0.40 15.39 -3.04
N LYS A 35 0.27 16.56 -2.96
CA LYS A 35 -0.06 17.66 -2.04
C LYS A 35 -1.47 18.20 -2.27
N LYS A 36 -1.89 18.40 -3.52
CA LYS A 36 -3.22 18.93 -3.85
C LYS A 36 -4.34 17.99 -3.39
N ILE A 37 -4.08 16.68 -3.45
CA ILE A 37 -5.06 15.65 -3.08
C ILE A 37 -4.90 15.14 -1.65
N GLY A 38 -4.06 15.80 -0.83
CA GLY A 38 -3.85 15.43 0.57
C GLY A 38 -3.12 14.10 0.81
N MET A 39 -2.71 13.39 -0.24
CA MET A 39 -1.97 12.12 -0.16
C MET A 39 -0.45 12.34 -0.13
N TYR A 40 0.01 13.23 0.75
CA TYR A 40 1.41 13.65 0.85
C TYR A 40 1.97 13.50 2.27
N SER A 41 3.26 13.18 2.38
CA SER A 41 4.02 13.21 3.64
C SER A 41 5.29 14.05 3.50
N HIS A 42 5.52 14.96 4.45
CA HIS A 42 6.71 15.81 4.51
C HIS A 42 8.02 15.01 4.66
N ILE A 43 7.94 13.76 5.09
CA ILE A 43 9.10 12.92 5.37
C ILE A 43 9.99 12.71 4.14
N TRP A 44 9.41 12.70 2.93
CA TRP A 44 10.19 12.54 1.70
C TRP A 44 11.16 13.71 1.50
N GLU A 45 10.67 14.94 1.66
CA GLU A 45 11.46 16.16 1.55
C GLU A 45 12.45 16.30 2.73
N GLU A 46 12.05 15.98 3.96
CA GLU A 46 12.92 16.03 5.14
C GLU A 46 14.11 15.07 5.06
N LEU A 47 13.93 13.94 4.37
CA LEU A 47 14.98 12.97 4.09
C LEU A 47 15.88 13.37 2.92
N GLY A 48 15.57 14.47 2.21
CA GLY A 48 16.33 14.92 1.06
C GLY A 48 16.25 13.96 -0.13
N LEU A 49 15.15 13.20 -0.25
CA LEU A 49 14.96 12.25 -1.34
C LEU A 49 14.67 12.96 -2.68
N PRO A 50 14.95 12.32 -3.84
CA PRO A 50 14.78 12.96 -5.14
C PRO A 50 13.35 13.43 -5.39
N THR A 51 13.21 14.61 -5.98
CA THR A 51 11.94 15.20 -6.40
C THR A 51 11.63 14.95 -7.88
N LYS A 52 12.51 14.24 -8.58
CA LYS A 52 12.32 13.74 -9.94
C LYS A 52 12.69 12.26 -9.93
N LEU A 53 11.77 11.46 -10.44
CA LEU A 53 11.90 10.01 -10.48
C LEU A 53 11.95 9.56 -11.93
N GLU A 54 12.74 8.53 -12.18
CA GLU A 54 12.89 7.90 -13.48
C GLU A 54 12.63 6.40 -13.33
N TRP A 55 12.10 5.79 -14.40
CA TRP A 55 11.79 4.37 -14.41
C TRP A 55 12.59 3.67 -15.49
N GLN A 56 13.02 2.45 -15.16
CA GLN A 56 13.63 1.52 -16.08
C GLN A 56 12.73 1.30 -17.31
N ALA A 57 13.36 1.26 -18.48
CA ALA A 57 12.70 0.81 -19.70
C ALA A 57 12.84 -0.72 -19.82
N PRO A 58 11.77 -1.44 -20.21
CA PRO A 58 11.88 -2.87 -20.41
C PRO A 58 12.70 -3.19 -21.67
N GLU A 59 13.54 -4.23 -21.59
CA GLU A 59 14.39 -4.70 -22.68
C GLU A 59 13.77 -5.93 -23.36
N ASN A 60 13.97 -6.08 -24.67
CA ASN A 60 13.58 -7.29 -25.43
C ASN A 60 12.09 -7.71 -25.34
N THR A 61 11.20 -6.76 -25.04
CA THR A 61 9.75 -6.93 -25.00
C THR A 61 9.05 -5.68 -25.56
N LYS A 62 7.78 -5.83 -25.95
CA LYS A 62 6.88 -4.70 -26.26
C LYS A 62 5.73 -4.56 -25.26
N LEU A 63 5.72 -5.38 -24.21
CA LEU A 63 4.66 -5.34 -23.20
C LEU A 63 4.66 -4.00 -22.47
N LYS A 64 3.46 -3.51 -22.22
CA LYS A 64 3.22 -2.40 -21.29
C LYS A 64 3.33 -2.95 -19.88
N ILE A 65 4.44 -2.66 -19.21
CA ILE A 65 4.72 -3.04 -17.81
C ILE A 65 4.45 -1.83 -16.89
N PRO A 66 3.73 -1.99 -15.76
CA PRO A 66 3.33 -0.89 -14.89
C PRO A 66 4.49 -0.39 -14.01
N PHE A 67 4.32 0.78 -13.40
CA PHE A 67 5.30 1.39 -12.48
C PHE A 67 5.18 0.88 -11.04
N ASP A 68 4.06 0.28 -10.68
CA ASP A 68 3.77 -0.25 -9.35
C ASP A 68 2.90 -1.52 -9.41
N ASN A 69 2.64 -2.10 -8.23
CA ASN A 69 1.95 -3.40 -8.11
C ASN A 69 0.42 -3.28 -7.91
N TYR A 70 -0.09 -2.10 -7.53
CA TYR A 70 -1.47 -1.91 -7.07
C TYR A 70 -2.33 -1.22 -8.12
N SER A 71 -1.82 -0.16 -8.77
CA SER A 71 -2.55 0.54 -9.82
C SER A 71 -3.07 -0.38 -10.94
N PRO A 72 -2.31 -1.39 -11.45
CA PRO A 72 -2.81 -2.28 -12.49
C PRO A 72 -3.91 -3.25 -12.02
N MET A 73 -4.19 -3.33 -10.72
CA MET A 73 -5.30 -4.13 -10.21
C MET A 73 -6.64 -3.55 -10.68
N HIS A 74 -6.79 -2.22 -10.62
CA HIS A 74 -7.99 -1.50 -11.07
C HIS A 74 -7.88 0.05 -11.17
N LEU A 75 -6.82 0.75 -10.75
CA LEU A 75 -6.78 2.21 -10.93
C LEU A 75 -6.34 2.66 -12.32
N SER A 76 -5.43 1.90 -12.94
CA SER A 76 -4.80 2.24 -14.22
C SER A 76 -4.61 0.99 -15.07
N TRP A 77 -5.62 0.11 -15.10
CA TRP A 77 -5.55 -1.18 -15.80
C TRP A 77 -5.30 -1.02 -17.31
N GLU A 78 -5.66 0.13 -17.87
CA GLU A 78 -5.50 0.48 -19.28
C GLU A 78 -4.05 0.84 -19.64
N SER A 79 -3.21 1.15 -18.66
CA SER A 79 -1.80 1.47 -18.86
C SER A 79 -0.91 0.22 -18.94
N VAL A 80 -1.48 -0.97 -18.79
CA VAL A 80 -0.75 -2.26 -18.73
C VAL A 80 -1.36 -3.26 -19.70
N ASP A 81 -0.58 -4.26 -20.14
CA ASP A 81 -1.13 -5.43 -20.82
C ASP A 81 -1.68 -6.40 -19.77
N LEU A 82 -2.97 -6.29 -19.47
CA LEU A 82 -3.66 -7.04 -18.41
C LEU A 82 -4.31 -8.31 -18.97
N GLY A 83 -3.98 -9.46 -18.40
CA GLY A 83 -4.66 -10.72 -18.63
C GLY A 83 -5.70 -11.04 -17.56
N TRP A 84 -6.86 -11.52 -17.96
CA TRP A 84 -7.83 -12.18 -17.09
C TRP A 84 -7.85 -13.68 -17.40
N PHE A 85 -7.49 -14.49 -16.43
CA PHE A 85 -7.44 -15.94 -16.56
C PHE A 85 -8.68 -16.58 -15.93
N HIS A 86 -9.37 -17.40 -16.71
CA HIS A 86 -10.41 -18.32 -16.24
C HIS A 86 -10.05 -19.74 -16.68
N ASP A 87 -10.28 -20.73 -15.83
CA ASP A 87 -9.98 -22.13 -16.14
C ASP A 87 -10.72 -22.64 -17.39
N SER A 88 -11.93 -22.14 -17.63
CA SER A 88 -12.80 -22.57 -18.73
C SER A 88 -12.38 -22.06 -20.11
N THR A 89 -11.81 -20.84 -20.20
CA THR A 89 -11.49 -20.18 -21.47
C THR A 89 -10.03 -19.78 -21.62
N GLY A 90 -9.22 -19.95 -20.58
CA GLY A 90 -7.84 -19.48 -20.54
C GLY A 90 -7.73 -17.97 -20.39
N MET A 91 -6.74 -17.38 -21.05
CA MET A 91 -6.37 -15.97 -20.89
C MET A 91 -7.13 -15.05 -21.86
N ALA A 92 -7.92 -14.12 -21.32
CA ALA A 92 -8.47 -12.97 -22.03
C ALA A 92 -7.53 -11.76 -21.88
N ILE A 93 -6.97 -11.27 -22.98
CA ILE A 93 -6.00 -10.16 -22.96
C ILE A 93 -6.72 -8.82 -23.15
N ASN A 94 -6.47 -7.88 -22.24
CA ASN A 94 -7.04 -6.55 -22.21
C ASN A 94 -8.58 -6.55 -22.34
N PRO A 95 -9.31 -7.24 -21.44
CA PRO A 95 -10.74 -7.52 -21.59
C PRO A 95 -11.61 -6.25 -21.68
N TRP A 96 -11.22 -5.17 -20.99
CA TRP A 96 -11.89 -3.88 -21.11
C TRP A 96 -11.89 -3.31 -22.54
N LYS A 97 -10.83 -3.58 -23.32
CA LYS A 97 -10.64 -3.04 -24.68
C LYS A 97 -11.69 -3.55 -25.68
N ASN A 98 -12.24 -4.74 -25.45
CA ASN A 98 -13.19 -5.37 -26.36
C ASN A 98 -14.56 -5.63 -25.70
N ARG A 99 -14.85 -4.93 -24.60
CA ARG A 99 -16.10 -5.08 -23.83
C ARG A 99 -16.32 -6.52 -23.35
N PHE A 100 -15.24 -7.14 -22.85
CA PHE A 100 -15.26 -8.47 -22.23
C PHE A 100 -15.74 -9.60 -23.14
N ARG A 101 -15.67 -9.42 -24.47
CA ARG A 101 -16.13 -10.43 -25.43
C ARG A 101 -15.47 -11.79 -25.22
N ASP A 102 -14.21 -11.78 -24.81
CA ASP A 102 -13.38 -12.98 -24.68
C ASP A 102 -13.34 -13.51 -23.23
N VAL A 103 -14.20 -12.98 -22.33
CA VAL A 103 -14.33 -13.38 -20.92
C VAL A 103 -15.62 -14.21 -20.73
N PRO A 104 -15.60 -15.33 -19.98
CA PRO A 104 -16.73 -16.25 -19.83
C PRO A 104 -17.76 -15.77 -18.78
N ILE A 105 -18.23 -14.52 -18.92
CA ILE A 105 -19.25 -13.92 -18.05
C ILE A 105 -20.52 -13.59 -18.85
N ASP A 106 -21.65 -13.57 -18.17
CA ASP A 106 -22.94 -13.23 -18.77
C ASP A 106 -23.03 -11.75 -19.17
N ASP A 107 -24.00 -11.43 -20.02
CA ASP A 107 -24.13 -10.08 -20.58
C ASP A 107 -24.51 -9.03 -19.54
N GLN A 108 -25.23 -9.38 -18.47
CA GLN A 108 -25.55 -8.45 -17.39
C GLN A 108 -24.28 -8.06 -16.63
N THR A 109 -23.45 -9.04 -16.25
CA THR A 109 -22.16 -8.77 -15.59
C THR A 109 -21.23 -7.90 -16.43
N LYS A 110 -21.21 -8.08 -17.76
CA LYS A 110 -20.47 -7.18 -18.67
C LYS A 110 -21.01 -5.75 -18.62
N GLN A 111 -22.33 -5.58 -18.60
CA GLN A 111 -22.94 -4.24 -18.49
C GLN A 111 -22.65 -3.62 -17.13
N ASP A 112 -22.71 -4.39 -16.04
CA ASP A 112 -22.45 -3.90 -14.68
C ASP A 112 -21.00 -3.44 -14.53
N LEU A 113 -20.02 -4.19 -15.04
CA LEU A 113 -18.60 -3.76 -15.06
C LEU A 113 -18.41 -2.44 -15.83
N ILE A 114 -19.12 -2.26 -16.95
CA ILE A 114 -19.06 -1.02 -17.73
C ILE A 114 -19.77 0.12 -17.00
N TRP A 115 -20.93 -0.15 -16.41
CA TRP A 115 -21.73 0.84 -15.71
C TRP A 115 -21.02 1.34 -14.46
N MET A 116 -20.35 0.45 -13.74
CA MET A 116 -19.50 0.77 -12.59
C MET A 116 -18.50 1.89 -12.88
N GLU A 117 -17.87 1.88 -14.06
CA GLU A 117 -16.93 2.91 -14.52
C GLU A 117 -17.60 4.17 -15.09
N LEU A 118 -18.74 3.99 -15.76
CA LEU A 118 -19.44 5.05 -16.46
C LEU A 118 -20.47 5.79 -15.61
N TYR A 119 -20.70 5.36 -14.38
CA TYR A 119 -21.51 6.10 -13.41
C TYR A 119 -20.93 7.50 -13.24
N ARG A 120 -21.76 8.55 -13.40
CA ARG A 120 -21.34 9.97 -13.32
C ARG A 120 -22.30 10.85 -12.53
N GLN A 121 -23.42 10.30 -12.06
CA GLN A 121 -24.50 11.06 -11.44
C GLN A 121 -24.81 10.54 -10.03
N PRO A 122 -23.83 10.56 -9.11
CA PRO A 122 -24.10 10.29 -7.70
C PRO A 122 -25.14 11.29 -7.13
N PRO A 123 -25.91 10.90 -6.10
CA PRO A 123 -26.81 11.82 -5.40
C PRO A 123 -26.10 13.09 -4.90
N GLU A 124 -26.67 14.25 -5.22
CA GLU A 124 -26.15 15.54 -4.77
C GLU A 124 -26.61 15.87 -3.33
N ARG A 125 -25.67 15.95 -2.40
CA ARG A 125 -25.97 16.12 -0.97
C ARG A 125 -24.90 16.94 -0.26
N GLN A 126 -25.30 17.80 0.68
CA GLN A 126 -24.33 18.54 1.51
C GLN A 126 -23.65 17.64 2.56
N ASP A 127 -24.39 16.67 3.10
CA ASP A 127 -23.95 15.67 4.08
C ASP A 127 -23.34 14.42 3.42
N TRP A 128 -22.77 14.55 2.22
CA TRP A 128 -22.38 13.40 1.40
C TRP A 128 -21.35 12.49 2.10
N ALA A 129 -20.39 13.06 2.83
CA ALA A 129 -19.33 12.29 3.48
C ALA A 129 -19.91 11.45 4.63
N GLU A 130 -20.69 12.05 5.52
CA GLU A 130 -21.39 11.35 6.60
C GLU A 130 -22.39 10.33 6.07
N TRP A 131 -23.07 10.65 4.96
CA TRP A 131 -24.00 9.74 4.31
C TRP A 131 -23.30 8.52 3.70
N LEU A 132 -22.19 8.70 2.98
CA LEU A 132 -21.37 7.60 2.48
C LEU A 132 -20.74 6.78 3.63
N ASP A 133 -20.42 7.41 4.77
CA ASP A 133 -19.87 6.69 5.92
C ASP A 133 -20.93 5.87 6.68
N SER A 134 -22.21 6.22 6.50
CA SER A 134 -23.35 5.53 7.13
C SER A 134 -23.77 4.22 6.43
N MET A 135 -23.18 3.90 5.28
CA MET A 135 -23.49 2.69 4.50
C MET A 135 -22.22 1.99 4.04
N THR A 136 -22.32 0.69 3.78
CA THR A 136 -21.27 -0.09 3.15
C THR A 136 -21.10 0.30 1.69
N TYR A 137 -19.93 0.03 1.13
CA TYR A 137 -19.71 0.24 -0.30
C TYR A 137 -20.65 -0.62 -1.16
N LYS A 138 -20.93 -1.86 -0.71
CA LYS A 138 -21.92 -2.74 -1.34
C LYS A 138 -23.33 -2.13 -1.35
N GLU A 139 -23.78 -1.55 -0.24
CA GLU A 139 -25.08 -0.86 -0.19
C GLU A 139 -25.13 0.32 -1.17
N PHE A 140 -24.04 1.05 -1.35
CA PHE A 140 -23.97 2.11 -2.36
C PHE A 140 -24.09 1.54 -3.79
N LEU A 141 -23.37 0.47 -4.12
CA LEU A 141 -23.46 -0.21 -5.42
C LEU A 141 -24.91 -0.64 -5.72
N VAL A 142 -25.59 -1.25 -4.75
CA VAL A 142 -26.96 -1.75 -4.91
C VAL A 142 -27.97 -0.60 -4.98
N ASN A 143 -27.97 0.29 -3.99
CA ASN A 143 -29.05 1.27 -3.82
C ASN A 143 -28.92 2.47 -4.77
N GLU A 144 -27.70 2.89 -5.08
CA GLU A 144 -27.43 4.14 -5.80
C GLU A 144 -26.99 3.91 -7.24
N MET A 145 -26.31 2.78 -7.51
CA MET A 145 -25.90 2.39 -8.85
C MET A 145 -26.80 1.32 -9.46
N GLY A 146 -27.63 0.64 -8.67
CA GLY A 146 -28.49 -0.44 -9.15
C GLY A 146 -27.71 -1.71 -9.53
N ILE A 147 -26.50 -1.90 -8.99
CA ILE A 147 -25.65 -3.07 -9.22
C ILE A 147 -25.82 -4.03 -8.05
N ASP A 148 -26.73 -4.99 -8.21
CA ASP A 148 -26.88 -6.14 -7.31
C ASP A 148 -26.33 -7.39 -7.99
N ASN A 149 -24.99 -7.47 -8.10
CA ASN A 149 -24.29 -8.51 -8.83
C ASN A 149 -23.07 -9.02 -8.04
N PRO A 150 -23.11 -10.26 -7.52
CA PRO A 150 -22.00 -10.84 -6.75
C PRO A 150 -20.67 -10.91 -7.51
N ALA A 151 -20.68 -11.00 -8.84
CA ALA A 151 -19.45 -11.00 -9.64
C ALA A 151 -18.72 -9.65 -9.59
N ILE A 152 -19.46 -8.55 -9.40
CA ILE A 152 -18.88 -7.21 -9.21
C ILE A 152 -18.28 -7.10 -7.80
N ASP A 153 -18.96 -7.64 -6.78
CA ASP A 153 -18.40 -7.71 -5.42
C ASP A 153 -17.09 -8.52 -5.43
N GLU A 154 -17.06 -9.69 -6.06
CA GLU A 154 -15.86 -10.54 -6.17
C GLU A 154 -14.74 -9.83 -6.94
N TYR A 155 -15.07 -9.06 -7.97
CA TYR A 155 -14.10 -8.25 -8.71
C TYR A 155 -13.49 -7.14 -7.84
N LEU A 156 -14.30 -6.46 -7.03
CA LEU A 156 -13.89 -5.31 -6.24
C LEU A 156 -13.23 -5.69 -4.91
N ASN A 157 -13.69 -6.74 -4.24
CA ASN A 157 -13.27 -7.12 -2.89
C ASN A 157 -11.73 -7.23 -2.73
N PRO A 158 -11.00 -7.93 -3.61
CA PRO A 158 -9.55 -8.05 -3.46
C PRO A 158 -8.81 -6.73 -3.67
N PHE A 159 -9.31 -5.88 -4.58
CA PHE A 159 -8.77 -4.56 -4.83
C PHE A 159 -9.03 -3.60 -3.66
N ALA A 160 -10.28 -3.56 -3.18
CA ALA A 160 -10.67 -2.79 -1.99
C ALA A 160 -9.90 -3.24 -0.74
N ALA A 161 -9.63 -4.53 -0.60
CA ALA A 161 -8.82 -5.05 0.50
C ALA A 161 -7.33 -4.71 0.36
N ALA A 162 -6.73 -4.91 -0.83
CA ALA A 162 -5.29 -4.72 -1.03
C ALA A 162 -4.87 -3.25 -1.05
N MET A 163 -5.65 -2.38 -1.71
CA MET A 163 -5.35 -0.95 -1.80
C MET A 163 -6.01 -0.14 -0.69
N GLY A 164 -7.16 -0.59 -0.19
CA GLY A 164 -7.93 0.10 0.83
C GLY A 164 -7.65 -0.38 2.24
N THR A 165 -8.71 -0.72 2.97
CA THR A 165 -8.66 -0.92 4.44
C THR A 165 -8.45 -2.37 4.86
N GLY A 166 -8.18 -3.28 3.91
CA GLY A 166 -8.00 -4.71 4.18
C GLY A 166 -9.30 -5.53 4.17
N LEU A 167 -10.45 -4.93 3.84
CA LEU A 167 -11.76 -5.57 3.87
C LEU A 167 -12.53 -5.40 2.54
N GLY A 168 -13.56 -6.21 2.35
CA GLY A 168 -14.41 -6.20 1.16
C GLY A 168 -15.48 -5.11 1.17
N THR A 169 -16.18 -5.01 0.05
CA THR A 169 -17.25 -4.03 -0.23
C THR A 169 -18.41 -4.09 0.78
N ASP A 170 -18.67 -5.26 1.37
CA ASP A 170 -19.70 -5.52 2.36
C ASP A 170 -19.35 -5.08 3.78
N ALA A 171 -18.09 -4.70 4.03
CA ALA A 171 -17.59 -4.33 5.34
C ALA A 171 -17.07 -2.89 5.41
N ILE A 172 -16.47 -2.38 4.33
CA ILE A 172 -15.98 -1.00 4.30
C ILE A 172 -17.12 -0.03 4.05
N SER A 173 -17.06 1.16 4.65
CA SER A 173 -18.02 2.23 4.31
C SER A 173 -17.80 2.73 2.88
N ALA A 174 -18.85 3.24 2.25
CA ALA A 174 -18.73 3.86 0.93
C ALA A 174 -17.81 5.10 0.97
N PHE A 175 -17.68 5.73 2.14
CA PHE A 175 -16.73 6.82 2.35
C PHE A 175 -15.27 6.34 2.35
N GLN A 176 -14.98 5.19 2.96
CA GLN A 176 -13.64 4.59 2.83
C GLN A 176 -13.37 4.16 1.39
N ALA A 177 -14.35 3.60 0.69
CA ALA A 177 -14.22 3.30 -0.73
C ALA A 177 -13.89 4.56 -1.56
N PHE A 178 -14.50 5.71 -1.25
CA PHE A 178 -14.15 7.01 -1.86
C PHE A 178 -12.69 7.41 -1.60
N ASN A 179 -12.22 7.32 -0.35
CA ASN A 179 -10.85 7.68 0.03
C ASN A 179 -9.77 6.84 -0.69
N PHE A 180 -10.14 5.64 -1.15
CA PHE A 180 -9.29 4.75 -1.94
C PHE A 180 -9.71 4.66 -3.41
N VAL A 181 -10.40 5.69 -3.91
CA VAL A 181 -10.72 5.91 -5.33
C VAL A 181 -11.42 4.71 -5.97
N GLN A 182 -12.30 4.05 -5.21
CA GLN A 182 -13.10 2.94 -5.73
C GLN A 182 -14.14 3.44 -6.76
N PRO A 183 -14.54 2.60 -7.74
CA PRO A 183 -15.51 2.97 -8.76
C PRO A 183 -16.87 3.42 -8.22
N GLY A 184 -17.57 4.27 -8.98
CA GLY A 184 -18.85 4.83 -8.58
C GLY A 184 -18.73 5.94 -7.54
N VAL A 185 -18.13 5.66 -6.38
CA VAL A 185 -17.95 6.64 -5.29
C VAL A 185 -16.91 7.71 -5.64
N ASN A 186 -15.87 7.38 -6.44
CA ASN A 186 -14.89 8.37 -6.94
C ASN A 186 -15.53 9.54 -7.72
N GLN A 187 -16.77 9.38 -8.20
CA GLN A 187 -17.51 10.42 -8.90
C GLN A 187 -17.86 11.60 -8.00
N TYR A 188 -17.91 11.42 -6.67
CA TYR A 188 -18.06 12.55 -5.76
C TYR A 188 -16.90 13.55 -5.91
N GLY A 189 -15.67 13.06 -6.11
CA GLY A 189 -14.48 13.88 -6.36
C GLY A 189 -14.53 14.58 -7.73
N ARG A 190 -15.11 13.94 -8.75
CA ARG A 190 -15.25 14.51 -10.09
C ARG A 190 -16.39 15.54 -10.21
N THR A 191 -17.54 15.26 -9.60
CA THR A 191 -18.77 16.03 -9.78
C THR A 191 -18.93 17.16 -8.75
N PHE A 192 -18.58 16.94 -7.48
CA PHE A 192 -19.03 17.84 -6.40
C PHE A 192 -18.06 18.91 -5.94
N GLY A 193 -16.74 18.80 -6.16
CA GLY A 193 -15.87 19.90 -5.70
C GLY A 193 -15.92 21.17 -6.54
N ARG A 194 -16.77 21.21 -7.58
CA ARG A 194 -17.18 22.48 -8.21
C ARG A 194 -18.40 23.13 -7.54
N LEU A 195 -19.19 22.37 -6.77
CA LEU A 195 -20.52 22.78 -6.29
C LEU A 195 -20.61 22.95 -4.77
N LEU A 196 -19.85 22.20 -3.97
CA LEU A 196 -20.07 22.12 -2.51
C LEU A 196 -19.02 22.82 -1.63
N GLY A 197 -17.94 23.37 -2.18
CA GLY A 197 -16.95 24.11 -1.38
C GLY A 197 -16.16 23.23 -0.39
N GLU A 198 -15.17 23.86 0.26
CA GLU A 198 -13.95 23.25 0.79
C GLU A 198 -14.12 22.24 1.95
N GLY A 199 -13.18 21.29 2.05
CA GLY A 199 -12.98 20.44 3.22
C GLY A 199 -12.21 19.15 2.93
N ASP A 200 -12.49 18.52 1.79
CA ASP A 200 -11.85 17.29 1.34
C ASP A 200 -10.97 17.56 0.10
N PRO A 201 -9.69 17.16 0.10
CA PRO A 201 -8.75 17.47 -0.97
C PRO A 201 -9.02 16.69 -2.27
N LEU A 202 -9.91 15.69 -2.27
CA LEU A 202 -10.33 14.95 -3.45
C LEU A 202 -11.52 15.59 -4.19
N LEU A 203 -12.13 16.64 -3.64
CA LEU A 203 -13.26 17.30 -4.27
C LEU A 203 -12.83 18.26 -5.39
N GLY A 204 -13.39 18.08 -6.59
CA GLY A 204 -13.40 19.08 -7.68
C GLY A 204 -12.16 19.03 -8.58
N ILE A 205 -11.30 18.05 -8.31
CA ILE A 205 -10.01 17.86 -8.98
C ILE A 205 -10.12 16.98 -10.24
N GLY A 206 -11.28 16.39 -10.51
CA GLY A 206 -11.45 15.41 -11.60
C GLY A 206 -11.08 14.00 -11.14
N ASP A 207 -10.61 13.15 -12.06
CA ASP A 207 -9.99 11.90 -11.63
C ASP A 207 -8.57 12.17 -11.16
N ALA A 208 -8.26 11.82 -9.92
CA ALA A 208 -6.89 11.92 -9.45
C ALA A 208 -5.97 10.97 -10.23
N THR A 209 -6.47 9.82 -10.70
CA THR A 209 -5.66 8.83 -11.43
C THR A 209 -5.14 9.34 -12.77
N ASP A 210 -5.73 10.40 -13.33
CA ASP A 210 -5.27 11.02 -14.58
C ASP A 210 -3.91 11.72 -14.44
N TYR A 211 -3.51 12.08 -13.22
CA TYR A 211 -2.31 12.89 -12.98
C TYR A 211 -1.52 12.52 -11.72
N VAL A 212 -1.94 11.50 -10.97
CA VAL A 212 -1.11 10.84 -9.95
C VAL A 212 -0.90 9.36 -10.23
N TYR A 213 0.19 8.82 -9.72
CA TYR A 213 0.51 7.40 -9.78
C TYR A 213 1.33 7.00 -8.54
N LEU A 214 1.48 5.70 -8.31
CA LEU A 214 2.30 5.20 -7.21
C LEU A 214 3.76 5.01 -7.65
N ALA A 215 4.68 5.57 -6.87
CA ALA A 215 6.12 5.35 -7.01
C ALA A 215 6.63 4.49 -5.86
N SER A 216 7.56 3.56 -6.13
CA SER A 216 8.14 2.74 -5.07
C SER A 216 9.59 2.40 -5.32
N PHE A 217 10.39 2.33 -4.25
CA PHE A 217 11.73 1.73 -4.34
C PHE A 217 11.62 0.23 -4.65
N PRO A 218 12.72 -0.42 -5.10
CA PRO A 218 12.75 -1.86 -5.40
C PRO A 218 12.17 -2.73 -4.28
N GLY A 219 12.61 -2.51 -3.04
CA GLY A 219 12.12 -3.20 -1.84
C GLY A 219 10.90 -2.52 -1.17
N GLY A 220 10.10 -1.73 -1.90
CA GLY A 220 8.97 -0.99 -1.35
C GLY A 220 9.38 0.20 -0.49
N ASN A 221 8.53 0.62 0.44
CA ASN A 221 8.83 1.74 1.35
C ASN A 221 9.93 1.44 2.37
N THR A 222 10.56 0.26 2.31
CA THR A 222 11.82 0.02 3.02
C THR A 222 12.89 1.06 2.65
N GLY A 223 12.87 1.58 1.42
CA GLY A 223 13.75 2.68 1.03
C GLY A 223 13.59 3.89 1.96
N ILE A 224 12.36 4.33 2.20
CA ILE A 224 12.05 5.42 3.14
C ILE A 224 12.48 5.06 4.56
N LEU A 225 12.11 3.88 5.06
CA LEU A 225 12.48 3.42 6.40
C LEU A 225 14.01 3.45 6.62
N ARG A 226 14.78 3.00 5.64
CA ARG A 226 16.24 3.01 5.73
C ARG A 226 16.80 4.42 5.77
N HIS A 227 16.25 5.37 5.02
CA HIS A 227 16.67 6.77 5.11
C HIS A 227 16.32 7.40 6.46
N ILE A 228 15.14 7.10 7.04
CA ILE A 228 14.78 7.51 8.41
C ILE A 228 15.83 6.97 9.40
N VAL A 229 16.12 5.67 9.34
CA VAL A 229 17.06 5.05 10.26
C VAL A 229 18.49 5.57 10.05
N HIS A 230 18.90 5.84 8.82
CA HIS A 230 20.20 6.44 8.50
C HIS A 230 20.32 7.85 9.11
N ARG A 231 19.25 8.65 9.04
CA ARG A 231 19.20 10.00 9.63
C ARG A 231 19.26 9.96 11.16
N LEU A 232 18.57 9.00 11.78
CA LEU A 232 18.52 8.82 13.24
C LEU A 232 19.80 8.22 13.82
N ILE A 233 20.40 7.27 13.11
CA ILE A 233 21.58 6.51 13.56
C ILE A 233 22.66 6.60 12.46
N PRO A 234 23.41 7.72 12.41
CA PRO A 234 24.50 7.86 11.44
C PRO A 234 25.50 6.71 11.54
N GLY A 235 25.94 6.20 10.38
CA GLY A 235 26.89 5.08 10.30
C GLY A 235 26.25 3.69 10.27
N ILE A 236 24.92 3.56 10.42
CA ILE A 236 24.24 2.26 10.40
C ILE A 236 24.33 1.52 9.07
N PHE A 237 24.61 2.22 7.97
CA PHE A 237 24.90 1.65 6.66
C PHE A 237 26.34 1.92 6.21
N GLY A 238 27.27 1.97 7.18
CA GLY A 238 28.66 2.32 6.94
C GLY A 238 28.82 3.78 6.53
N LYS A 239 29.62 4.02 5.48
CA LYS A 239 29.89 5.36 4.92
C LYS A 239 28.98 5.71 3.74
N ALA A 240 27.80 5.09 3.65
CA ALA A 240 26.85 5.32 2.57
C ALA A 240 26.52 6.82 2.44
N THR A 241 26.62 7.34 1.22
CA THR A 241 26.24 8.72 0.85
C THR A 241 25.25 8.78 -0.29
N THR A 242 25.07 7.68 -1.04
CA THR A 242 24.10 7.60 -2.14
C THR A 242 22.83 6.84 -1.75
N ILE A 243 21.78 6.99 -2.55
CA ILE A 243 20.49 6.32 -2.31
C ILE A 243 20.69 4.81 -2.41
N ASN A 244 21.38 4.35 -3.46
CA ASN A 244 21.70 2.94 -3.68
C ASN A 244 22.51 2.35 -2.53
N GLU A 245 23.52 3.05 -2.02
CA GLU A 245 24.29 2.57 -0.87
C GLU A 245 23.40 2.47 0.37
N ILE A 246 22.58 3.49 0.66
CA ILE A 246 21.67 3.46 1.81
C ILE A 246 20.68 2.32 1.70
N ILE A 247 20.15 1.98 0.52
CA ILE A 247 19.16 0.90 0.39
C ILE A 247 19.78 -0.50 0.33
N SER A 248 21.03 -0.65 -0.15
CA SER A 248 21.64 -1.95 -0.44
C SER A 248 22.68 -2.41 0.58
N ASN A 249 23.33 -1.49 1.31
CA ASN A 249 24.38 -1.85 2.27
C ASN A 249 23.81 -2.66 3.44
N PRO A 250 24.61 -3.56 4.05
CA PRO A 250 24.17 -4.27 5.25
C PRO A 250 23.99 -3.29 6.43
N VAL A 251 23.09 -3.67 7.35
CA VAL A 251 22.92 -2.97 8.64
C VAL A 251 24.14 -3.29 9.51
N ASP A 252 24.84 -2.27 10.03
CA ASP A 252 25.81 -2.44 11.10
C ASP A 252 25.09 -2.57 12.45
N TRP A 253 24.88 -3.81 12.87
CA TRP A 253 24.23 -4.13 14.15
C TRP A 253 25.00 -3.64 15.37
N ASN A 254 26.30 -3.35 15.24
CA ASN A 254 27.07 -2.85 16.37
C ASN A 254 26.75 -1.39 16.68
N VAL A 255 26.20 -0.61 15.75
CA VAL A 255 25.90 0.82 15.97
C VAL A 255 24.44 1.09 16.39
N ILE A 256 23.55 0.13 16.21
CA ILE A 256 22.09 0.34 16.29
C ILE A 256 21.60 0.76 17.69
N ASP A 257 22.32 0.37 18.74
CA ASP A 257 21.92 0.57 20.15
C ASP A 257 23.13 1.02 21.01
N ARG A 258 23.98 1.93 20.53
CA ARG A 258 25.15 2.39 21.28
C ARG A 258 24.79 3.48 22.30
N PRO A 259 25.34 3.42 23.53
CA PRO A 259 25.26 4.54 24.47
C PRO A 259 25.84 5.83 23.90
N GLY A 260 25.26 6.98 24.25
CA GLY A 260 25.73 8.32 23.84
C GLY A 260 25.20 8.82 22.50
N GLN A 261 24.46 8.00 21.74
CA GLN A 261 23.74 8.45 20.54
C GLN A 261 22.46 9.22 20.91
N SER A 262 22.07 10.18 20.06
CA SER A 262 20.82 10.93 20.20
C SER A 262 19.57 10.04 20.03
N ALA A 263 19.67 9.03 19.17
CA ALA A 263 18.66 7.99 19.00
C ALA A 263 19.30 6.61 19.07
N ARG A 264 18.58 5.65 19.66
CA ARG A 264 18.98 4.25 19.77
C ARG A 264 17.80 3.38 19.39
N MET A 265 18.05 2.33 18.63
CA MET A 265 17.04 1.35 18.25
C MET A 265 17.41 -0.01 18.82
N ARG A 266 16.57 -0.53 19.71
CA ARG A 266 16.80 -1.82 20.35
C ARG A 266 15.84 -2.87 19.79
N LEU A 267 16.39 -3.83 19.05
CA LEU A 267 15.63 -4.95 18.51
C LEU A 267 15.44 -6.08 19.53
N SER A 268 14.54 -7.01 19.20
CA SER A 268 14.22 -8.19 20.02
C SER A 268 13.91 -7.83 21.49
N SER A 269 13.20 -6.71 21.68
CA SER A 269 12.86 -6.13 22.98
C SER A 269 11.36 -5.87 23.03
N LEU A 270 10.60 -6.91 23.35
CA LEU A 270 9.14 -6.86 23.37
C LEU A 270 8.68 -6.10 24.62
N VAL A 271 8.09 -4.92 24.44
CA VAL A 271 7.47 -4.19 25.54
C VAL A 271 6.20 -4.93 25.98
N VAL A 272 6.10 -5.24 27.27
CA VAL A 272 4.99 -6.02 27.83
C VAL A 272 4.21 -5.27 28.91
N ASN A 273 4.75 -4.17 29.44
CA ASN A 273 4.03 -3.31 30.37
C ASN A 273 4.54 -1.87 30.29
N VAL A 274 3.62 -0.93 30.14
CA VAL A 274 3.84 0.52 30.21
C VAL A 274 2.86 1.10 31.22
N LYS A 275 3.33 1.95 32.12
CA LYS A 275 2.48 2.68 33.07
C LYS A 275 3.19 3.90 33.63
N HIS A 276 2.43 4.85 34.16
CA HIS A 276 2.98 5.97 34.91
C HIS A 276 3.66 5.51 36.21
N GLU A 277 4.64 6.30 36.68
CA GLU A 277 5.29 6.12 37.97
C GLU A 277 4.44 6.74 39.10
N GLY A 278 3.29 6.12 39.36
CA GLY A 278 2.28 6.63 40.30
C GLY A 278 0.96 6.97 39.60
N PRO A 279 0.12 7.84 40.20
CA PRO A 279 -1.12 8.30 39.57
C PRO A 279 -0.83 9.04 38.26
N PRO A 280 -1.50 8.69 37.13
CA PRO A 280 -1.25 9.31 35.83
C PRO A 280 -1.29 10.84 35.82
N GLU A 281 -2.20 11.43 36.59
CA GLU A 281 -2.48 12.87 36.62
C GLU A 281 -1.38 13.70 37.28
N SER A 282 -0.53 13.06 38.09
CA SER A 282 0.56 13.71 38.84
C SER A 282 1.93 13.09 38.58
N SER A 283 2.04 12.18 37.61
CA SER A 283 3.26 11.43 37.37
C SER A 283 4.29 12.25 36.60
N GLU A 284 5.56 12.20 37.03
CA GLU A 284 6.69 12.83 36.34
C GLU A 284 7.45 11.86 35.41
N GLY A 285 7.07 10.57 35.44
CA GLY A 285 7.74 9.51 34.70
C GLY A 285 6.80 8.39 34.24
N VAL A 286 7.30 7.62 33.29
CA VAL A 286 6.65 6.43 32.74
C VAL A 286 7.62 5.26 32.84
N LEU A 287 7.15 4.18 33.45
CA LEU A 287 7.86 2.91 33.58
C LEU A 287 7.55 2.03 32.37
N VAL A 288 8.59 1.64 31.63
CA VAL A 288 8.51 0.72 30.50
C VAL A 288 9.22 -0.57 30.88
N THR A 289 8.49 -1.68 30.86
CA THR A 289 9.04 -3.02 31.11
C THR A 289 9.01 -3.82 29.80
N TYR A 290 10.15 -4.40 29.42
CA TYR A 290 10.29 -5.17 28.19
C TYR A 290 11.06 -6.48 28.42
N LEU A 291 10.72 -7.49 27.63
CA LEU A 291 11.38 -8.79 27.56
C LEU A 291 12.49 -8.76 26.52
N LYS A 292 13.70 -9.17 26.89
CA LYS A 292 14.83 -9.36 25.96
C LYS A 292 15.68 -10.54 26.43
N GLY A 293 15.99 -11.47 25.52
CA GLY A 293 16.86 -12.61 25.84
C GLY A 293 16.34 -13.51 26.98
N GLY A 294 15.01 -13.59 27.18
CA GLY A 294 14.39 -14.34 28.26
C GLY A 294 14.31 -13.60 29.60
N GLU A 295 14.86 -12.40 29.70
CA GLU A 295 14.87 -11.61 30.93
C GLU A 295 14.02 -10.34 30.82
N MET A 296 13.49 -9.91 31.96
CA MET A 296 12.67 -8.70 32.09
C MET A 296 13.54 -7.52 32.49
N TYR A 297 13.45 -6.45 31.72
CA TYR A 297 14.15 -5.19 31.96
C TYR A 297 13.14 -4.08 32.18
N ARG A 298 13.54 -3.08 32.97
CA ARG A 298 12.74 -1.87 33.19
C ARG A 298 13.58 -0.62 32.92
N VAL A 299 12.96 0.34 32.25
CA VAL A 299 13.51 1.69 32.05
C VAL A 299 12.46 2.73 32.43
N THR A 300 12.91 3.90 32.86
CA THR A 300 12.05 5.05 33.15
C THR A 300 12.28 6.10 32.07
N ALA A 301 11.20 6.69 31.57
CA ALA A 301 11.23 7.78 30.60
C ALA A 301 10.32 8.93 31.07
N ARG A 302 10.60 10.15 30.62
CA ARG A 302 9.69 11.30 30.88
C ARG A 302 8.41 11.20 30.04
N ASN A 303 8.54 10.70 28.82
CA ASN A 303 7.44 10.55 27.87
C ASN A 303 7.59 9.22 27.12
N VAL A 304 6.47 8.61 26.73
CA VAL A 304 6.43 7.39 25.93
C VAL A 304 5.45 7.58 24.78
N ILE A 305 5.89 7.26 23.57
CA ILE A 305 5.04 7.20 22.38
C ILE A 305 4.75 5.74 22.07
N MET A 306 3.48 5.34 22.19
CA MET A 306 3.03 3.99 21.85
C MET A 306 2.74 3.88 20.35
N ALA A 307 3.79 3.71 19.55
CA ALA A 307 3.71 3.59 18.09
C ALA A 307 3.45 2.15 17.58
N GLY A 308 2.93 1.27 18.45
CA GLY A 308 2.52 -0.10 18.08
C GLY A 308 1.07 -0.18 17.61
N GLN A 309 0.64 -1.36 17.16
CA GLN A 309 -0.75 -1.62 16.80
C GLN A 309 -1.68 -1.46 18.02
N GLN A 310 -2.80 -0.76 17.86
CA GLN A 310 -3.65 -0.38 19.00
C GLN A 310 -4.28 -1.57 19.72
N HIS A 311 -4.58 -2.66 18.99
CA HIS A 311 -5.09 -3.89 19.59
C HIS A 311 -4.07 -4.55 20.55
N LEU A 312 -2.77 -4.27 20.39
CA LEU A 312 -1.72 -4.66 21.31
C LEU A 312 -1.49 -3.60 22.40
N ASN A 313 -1.43 -2.32 22.03
CA ASN A 313 -1.17 -1.22 22.98
C ASN A 313 -2.15 -1.25 24.16
N LYS A 314 -3.44 -1.52 23.92
CA LYS A 314 -4.47 -1.62 24.98
C LYS A 314 -4.23 -2.74 26.01
N ARG A 315 -3.35 -3.70 25.69
CA ARG A 315 -2.94 -4.80 26.59
C ARG A 315 -1.61 -4.52 27.30
N VAL A 316 -0.82 -3.59 26.74
CA VAL A 316 0.53 -3.25 27.23
C VAL A 316 0.49 -2.02 28.15
N VAL A 317 -0.38 -1.05 27.88
CA VAL A 317 -0.56 0.13 28.74
C VAL A 317 -1.50 -0.23 29.88
N SER A 318 -0.94 -0.50 31.06
CA SER A 318 -1.67 -1.10 32.18
C SER A 318 -2.60 -0.14 32.92
N ASP A 319 -2.32 1.15 32.86
CA ASP A 319 -3.12 2.24 33.44
C ASP A 319 -3.89 3.04 32.37
N LEU A 320 -4.15 2.42 31.21
CA LEU A 320 -4.93 3.03 30.14
C LEU A 320 -6.38 3.28 30.61
N PRO A 321 -6.89 4.53 30.52
CA PRO A 321 -8.28 4.82 30.83
C PRO A 321 -9.28 3.95 30.03
N ALA A 322 -10.35 3.51 30.67
CA ALA A 322 -11.34 2.59 30.08
C ALA A 322 -11.89 3.08 28.73
N ARG A 323 -12.24 4.37 28.63
CA ARG A 323 -12.73 4.99 27.39
C ARG A 323 -11.78 4.82 26.19
N TYR A 324 -10.46 4.81 26.42
CA TYR A 324 -9.48 4.62 25.36
C TYR A 324 -9.37 3.15 24.99
N LYS A 325 -9.48 2.24 25.96
CA LYS A 325 -9.54 0.81 25.69
C LYS A 325 -10.75 0.46 24.82
N GLU A 326 -11.93 0.99 25.16
CA GLU A 326 -13.17 0.84 24.38
C GLU A 326 -13.01 1.38 22.96
N ALA A 327 -12.44 2.57 22.79
CA ALA A 327 -12.13 3.11 21.47
C ALA A 327 -11.12 2.25 20.70
N MET A 328 -10.11 1.67 21.38
CA MET A 328 -9.15 0.75 20.74
C MET A 328 -9.76 -0.63 20.40
N ASP A 329 -10.89 -1.00 21.00
CA ASP A 329 -11.63 -2.24 20.70
C ASP A 329 -12.46 -2.12 19.41
N SER A 330 -12.75 -0.91 18.91
CA SER A 330 -13.52 -0.71 17.67
C SER A 330 -12.68 -0.85 16.38
N PHE A 331 -11.35 -0.96 16.48
CA PHE A 331 -10.49 -1.15 15.31
C PHE A 331 -10.36 -2.63 14.95
N HIS A 332 -10.99 -3.02 13.85
CA HIS A 332 -10.83 -4.34 13.25
C HIS A 332 -9.54 -4.44 12.43
N HIS A 333 -9.04 -5.65 12.25
CA HIS A 333 -7.79 -5.92 11.52
C HIS A 333 -8.01 -7.11 10.60
N SER A 334 -7.56 -6.99 9.36
CA SER A 334 -7.61 -8.06 8.37
C SER A 334 -6.19 -8.56 8.08
N PRO A 335 -5.94 -9.88 8.08
CA PRO A 335 -4.65 -10.43 7.67
C PRO A 335 -4.50 -10.32 6.16
N MET A 336 -3.31 -9.89 5.70
CA MET A 336 -2.94 -9.89 4.29
C MET A 336 -1.62 -10.63 4.10
N MET A 337 -1.58 -11.55 3.15
CA MET A 337 -0.38 -12.31 2.82
C MET A 337 0.23 -11.79 1.52
N VAL A 338 1.51 -11.42 1.57
CA VAL A 338 2.30 -11.06 0.38
C VAL A 338 3.31 -12.17 0.12
N ILE A 339 3.27 -12.75 -1.07
CA ILE A 339 4.21 -13.77 -1.53
C ILE A 339 5.10 -13.13 -2.59
N ASN A 340 6.41 -13.11 -2.33
CA ASN A 340 7.41 -12.72 -3.32
C ASN A 340 7.99 -13.98 -3.96
N VAL A 341 7.86 -14.10 -5.29
CA VAL A 341 8.38 -15.24 -6.05
C VAL A 341 9.44 -14.72 -7.03
N ALA A 342 10.70 -15.07 -6.78
CA ALA A 342 11.78 -14.73 -7.70
C ALA A 342 11.82 -15.74 -8.85
N LEU A 343 11.87 -15.24 -10.07
CA LEU A 343 11.87 -16.05 -11.29
C LEU A 343 13.23 -16.01 -11.94
N ARG A 344 13.68 -17.13 -12.54
CA ARG A 344 14.92 -17.13 -13.36
C ARG A 344 14.76 -16.38 -14.69
N ASN A 345 13.52 -16.31 -15.19
CA ASN A 345 13.10 -15.59 -16.38
C ASN A 345 11.57 -15.49 -16.40
N TRP A 346 11.03 -14.55 -17.18
CA TRP A 346 9.58 -14.34 -17.30
C TRP A 346 9.09 -14.46 -18.75
N LYS A 347 9.78 -15.27 -19.57
CA LYS A 347 9.42 -15.56 -20.98
C LYS A 347 7.98 -16.05 -21.16
N PHE A 348 7.40 -16.67 -20.13
CA PHE A 348 6.01 -17.14 -20.20
C PHE A 348 5.02 -15.97 -20.25
N MET A 349 5.28 -14.88 -19.51
CA MET A 349 4.45 -13.66 -19.55
C MET A 349 4.56 -12.99 -20.91
N GLU A 350 5.77 -12.91 -21.48
CA GLU A 350 6.00 -12.43 -22.85
C GLU A 350 5.22 -13.24 -23.89
N LYS A 351 5.27 -14.58 -23.81
CA LYS A 351 4.53 -15.47 -24.71
C LYS A 351 3.02 -15.34 -24.58
N LEU A 352 2.53 -15.11 -23.35
CA LEU A 352 1.11 -14.89 -23.07
C LEU A 352 0.64 -13.48 -23.48
N GLY A 353 1.57 -12.54 -23.73
CA GLY A 353 1.23 -11.19 -24.13
C GLY A 353 0.70 -10.32 -22.98
N VAL A 354 1.10 -10.62 -21.73
CA VAL A 354 0.57 -9.96 -20.52
C VAL A 354 1.68 -9.60 -19.56
N ALA A 355 1.58 -8.44 -18.91
CA ALA A 355 2.49 -7.99 -17.84
C ALA A 355 1.85 -8.09 -16.46
N SER A 356 0.52 -8.10 -16.38
CA SER A 356 -0.25 -8.36 -15.17
C SER A 356 -1.30 -9.43 -15.46
N VAL A 357 -1.60 -10.25 -14.46
CA VAL A 357 -2.63 -11.28 -14.57
C VAL A 357 -3.52 -11.22 -13.34
N ARG A 358 -4.82 -11.16 -13.58
CA ARG A 358 -5.86 -11.47 -12.61
C ARG A 358 -6.42 -12.86 -12.91
N TRP A 359 -6.67 -13.65 -11.88
CA TRP A 359 -7.39 -14.93 -12.02
C TRP A 359 -8.58 -14.95 -11.07
N PHE A 360 -9.55 -15.79 -11.42
CA PHE A 360 -10.85 -15.90 -10.75
C PHE A 360 -11.05 -17.36 -10.32
N GLU A 361 -11.98 -17.61 -9.40
CA GLU A 361 -12.40 -18.97 -9.02
C GLU A 361 -11.32 -19.78 -8.25
N ASP A 362 -10.30 -19.12 -7.68
CA ASP A 362 -9.23 -19.72 -6.86
C ASP A 362 -9.14 -19.08 -5.46
N ASP A 363 -8.82 -19.90 -4.46
CA ASP A 363 -8.70 -19.50 -3.05
C ASP A 363 -7.27 -19.05 -2.66
N PHE A 364 -6.26 -19.28 -3.52
CA PHE A 364 -4.86 -19.01 -3.15
C PHE A 364 -4.43 -17.54 -3.33
N GLY A 365 -5.04 -16.83 -4.28
CA GLY A 365 -4.72 -15.44 -4.60
C GLY A 365 -5.60 -14.93 -5.74
N TRP A 366 -5.29 -13.75 -6.27
CA TRP A 366 -6.14 -13.14 -7.31
C TRP A 366 -5.37 -12.28 -8.33
N PHE A 367 -4.12 -11.89 -8.05
CA PHE A 367 -3.38 -10.98 -8.92
C PHE A 367 -1.87 -11.14 -8.83
N THR A 368 -1.20 -10.96 -9.96
CA THR A 368 0.26 -10.84 -10.06
C THR A 368 0.64 -9.84 -11.15
N THR A 369 1.81 -9.22 -11.02
CA THR A 369 2.29 -8.26 -12.01
C THR A 369 3.81 -8.16 -12.02
N LEU A 370 4.35 -7.94 -13.22
CA LEU A 370 5.68 -7.34 -13.39
C LEU A 370 5.63 -5.89 -12.94
N ARG A 371 6.80 -5.32 -12.62
CA ARG A 371 6.91 -3.91 -12.23
C ARG A 371 8.20 -3.31 -12.77
N ARG A 372 8.11 -2.12 -13.36
CA ARG A 372 9.29 -1.31 -13.69
C ARG A 372 9.96 -0.82 -12.43
N GLN A 373 11.28 -0.83 -12.42
CA GLN A 373 12.03 -0.35 -11.27
C GLN A 373 12.32 1.13 -11.38
N MET A 374 12.26 1.82 -10.24
CA MET A 374 12.77 3.17 -10.12
C MET A 374 14.30 3.15 -10.32
N ILE A 375 14.81 4.03 -11.19
CA ILE A 375 16.25 4.22 -11.39
C ILE A 375 16.80 4.98 -10.20
N LEU A 376 17.89 4.48 -9.63
CA LEU A 376 18.51 5.02 -8.43
C LEU A 376 19.94 5.38 -8.74
N ASP A 377 20.34 6.61 -8.45
CA ASP A 377 21.70 7.13 -8.74
C ASP A 377 22.17 6.85 -10.19
N GLY A 378 21.24 6.91 -11.16
CA GLY A 378 21.51 6.64 -12.57
C GLY A 378 21.72 5.16 -12.93
N GLN A 379 21.35 4.24 -12.04
CA GLN A 379 21.51 2.79 -12.24
C GLN A 379 20.18 2.05 -12.10
N GLU A 380 20.01 1.03 -12.94
CA GLU A 380 18.90 0.08 -12.81
C GLU A 380 19.20 -0.89 -11.66
N PRO A 381 18.30 -1.02 -10.67
CA PRO A 381 18.56 -1.88 -9.53
C PRO A 381 18.42 -3.37 -9.88
N MET A 382 17.50 -3.72 -10.79
CA MET A 382 17.24 -5.10 -11.20
C MET A 382 16.98 -5.13 -12.71
N PRO A 383 17.23 -6.25 -13.41
CA PRO A 383 16.92 -6.36 -14.82
C PRO A 383 15.40 -6.39 -15.09
N LEU A 384 15.00 -5.93 -16.28
CA LEU A 384 13.63 -6.05 -16.80
C LEU A 384 13.67 -6.53 -18.25
N ASP A 385 14.17 -7.75 -18.43
CA ASP A 385 14.29 -8.45 -19.72
C ASP A 385 13.66 -9.84 -19.57
N PRO A 386 12.80 -10.31 -20.50
CA PRO A 386 12.19 -11.63 -20.44
C PRO A 386 13.17 -12.78 -20.24
N ASN A 387 14.44 -12.62 -20.64
CA ASN A 387 15.49 -13.62 -20.53
C ASN A 387 16.26 -13.62 -19.20
N LYS A 388 16.05 -12.61 -18.35
CA LYS A 388 16.79 -12.42 -17.09
C LYS A 388 15.88 -12.64 -15.88
N PRO A 389 16.45 -12.90 -14.69
CA PRO A 389 15.65 -13.05 -13.46
C PRO A 389 14.82 -11.80 -13.13
N THR A 390 13.69 -11.96 -12.43
CA THR A 390 12.85 -10.84 -11.95
C THR A 390 12.19 -11.15 -10.62
#